data_AF-A0A7J8X688-F1
#
_entry.id   AF-A0A7J8X688-F1
#
_cell.length_a   1.000
_cell.length_b   1.000
_cell.length_c   1.000
_cell.angle_alpha   90.00
_cell.angle_beta   90.00
_cell.angle_gamma   90.00
#
_symmetry.space_group_name_H-M   'P 1'
#
loop_
_entity.id
_entity.type
_entity.pdbx_description
1 polymer ?
#
loop_
_entity_poly.entity_id
_entity_poly.type
_entity_poly.pdbx_seq_one_letter_code
_entity_poly.pdbx_strand_id
1 'polypeptide(L)'
;SSSTNSVTPAQYYSFLDESYRGSRVLTNEELEKLKALESFVYLQELESGSLWVRVMRIEEMDMTVGLLALSFAESMLMSLQYEALLRFFVKQYLIERRASMPHAVTLVGFYREEGGKRGEELAGTVEVCFDKRGANASPPTPTPPRNSPYICNMTVTKELRR
;
A
#
# COMPACT_ATOMS: atom_id res chain seq x y z
N SER A 1 1.14 40.97 -10.95
CA SER A 1 0.85 40.07 -12.08
C SER A 1 0.84 38.64 -11.57
N SER A 2 -0.34 38.05 -11.49
CA SER A 2 -0.56 36.68 -10.99
C SER A 2 -0.40 35.70 -12.15
N SER A 3 0.53 34.75 -12.05
CA SER A 3 0.68 33.66 -13.01
C SER A 3 0.24 32.35 -12.34
N THR A 4 -0.99 31.96 -12.63
CA THR A 4 -1.59 30.68 -12.26
C THR A 4 -0.94 29.58 -13.08
N ASN A 5 -0.11 28.73 -12.47
CA ASN A 5 0.37 27.51 -13.12
C ASN A 5 -0.71 26.43 -12.99
N SER A 6 -1.59 26.34 -13.98
CA SER A 6 -2.50 25.21 -14.16
C SER A 6 -1.70 24.01 -14.65
N VAL A 7 -1.50 23.00 -13.81
CA VAL A 7 -0.90 21.72 -14.19
C VAL A 7 -1.98 20.87 -14.85
N THR A 8 -1.78 20.53 -16.13
CA THR A 8 -2.69 19.72 -16.95
C THR A 8 -2.59 18.24 -16.55
N PRO A 9 -3.69 17.47 -16.48
CA PRO A 9 -3.69 16.06 -16.07
C PRO A 9 -2.77 15.15 -16.91
N ALA A 10 -2.45 15.55 -18.14
CA ALA A 10 -1.62 14.78 -19.06
C ALA A 10 -0.18 14.55 -18.58
N GLN A 11 0.39 15.44 -17.74
CA GLN A 11 1.77 15.30 -17.26
C GLN A 11 1.92 14.26 -16.15
N TYR A 12 0.83 13.88 -15.46
CA TYR A 12 0.85 12.83 -14.44
C TYR A 12 1.00 11.44 -15.06
N TYR A 13 0.45 11.24 -16.27
CA TYR A 13 0.49 9.96 -16.97
C TYR A 13 1.86 9.64 -17.57
N SER A 14 2.73 10.64 -17.76
CA SER A 14 4.06 10.45 -18.35
C SER A 14 5.04 9.74 -17.39
N PHE A 15 4.83 9.84 -16.08
CA PHE A 15 5.66 9.19 -15.07
C PHE A 15 5.30 7.72 -14.82
N LEU A 16 4.15 7.25 -15.34
CA LEU A 16 3.72 5.86 -15.22
C LEU A 16 4.30 4.95 -16.31
N ASP A 17 4.93 5.51 -17.34
CA ASP A 17 5.35 4.75 -18.52
C ASP A 17 6.75 4.10 -18.39
N GLU A 18 7.60 4.60 -17.48
CA GLU A 18 9.04 4.31 -17.58
C GLU A 18 9.55 3.11 -16.75
N SER A 19 8.69 2.40 -16.01
CA SER A 19 9.12 1.28 -15.15
C SER A 19 8.43 -0.07 -15.38
N TYR A 20 7.49 -0.17 -16.33
CA TYR A 20 6.75 -1.42 -16.60
C TYR A 20 7.26 -2.18 -17.83
N ARG A 21 8.56 -2.49 -17.88
CA ARG A 21 9.08 -3.48 -18.83
C ARG A 21 8.78 -4.90 -18.33
N GLY A 22 7.54 -5.32 -18.60
CA GLY A 22 7.02 -6.66 -18.30
C GLY A 22 5.87 -7.08 -19.24
N SER A 23 6.05 -6.90 -20.55
CA SER A 23 5.57 -7.73 -21.67
C SER A 23 4.22 -8.47 -21.59
N ARG A 24 3.15 -7.91 -21.03
CA ARG A 24 1.79 -8.45 -21.22
C ARG A 24 0.74 -7.35 -21.21
N VAL A 25 -0.04 -7.29 -22.29
CA VAL A 25 -1.20 -6.41 -22.39
C VAL A 25 -2.28 -6.90 -21.42
N LEU A 26 -2.82 -5.99 -20.61
CA LEU A 26 -3.92 -6.28 -19.70
C LEU A 26 -5.18 -6.67 -20.49
N THR A 27 -5.96 -7.60 -19.95
CA THR A 27 -7.31 -7.83 -20.47
C THR A 27 -8.22 -6.64 -20.16
N ASN A 28 -9.36 -6.51 -20.84
CA ASN A 28 -10.32 -5.44 -20.52
C ASN A 28 -10.79 -5.51 -19.06
N GLU A 29 -11.01 -6.71 -18.53
CA GLU A 29 -11.37 -6.91 -17.12
C GLU A 29 -10.26 -6.44 -16.18
N GLU A 30 -9.00 -6.75 -16.50
CA GLU A 30 -7.83 -6.30 -15.74
C GLU A 30 -7.68 -4.78 -15.79
N LEU A 31 -7.93 -4.17 -16.94
CA LEU A 31 -7.89 -2.72 -17.10
C LEU A 31 -8.97 -2.02 -16.27
N GLU A 32 -10.21 -2.53 -16.28
CA GLU A 32 -11.29 -1.98 -15.45
C GLU A 32 -11.00 -2.17 -13.96
N LYS A 33 -10.44 -3.32 -13.57
CA LYS A 33 -9.99 -3.54 -12.19
C LYS A 33 -8.85 -2.60 -11.78
N LEU A 34 -7.89 -2.36 -12.67
CA LEU A 34 -6.80 -1.42 -12.43
C LEU A 34 -7.35 -0.01 -12.16
N LYS A 35 -8.24 0.50 -13.03
CA LYS A 35 -8.90 1.80 -12.84
C LYS A 35 -9.68 1.87 -11.52
N ALA A 36 -10.43 0.81 -11.21
CA ALA A 36 -11.19 0.73 -9.96
C ALA A 36 -10.27 0.81 -8.74
N LEU A 37 -9.14 0.09 -8.76
CA LEU A 37 -8.13 0.14 -7.69
C LEU A 37 -7.48 1.53 -7.59
N GLU A 38 -7.09 2.16 -8.70
CA GLU A 38 -6.49 3.50 -8.68
C GLU A 38 -7.41 4.56 -8.07
N SER A 39 -8.73 4.42 -8.28
CA SER A 39 -9.75 5.29 -7.69
C SER A 39 -10.26 4.85 -6.32
N PHE A 40 -9.81 3.71 -5.79
CA PHE A 40 -10.38 3.13 -4.57
C PHE A 40 -10.06 3.99 -3.35
N VAL A 41 -11.11 4.46 -2.70
CA VAL A 41 -11.06 5.15 -1.40
C VAL A 41 -12.24 4.67 -0.57
N TYR A 42 -11.97 4.23 0.64
CA TYR A 42 -12.94 3.92 1.67
C TYR A 42 -12.82 4.95 2.79
N LEU A 43 -13.95 5.53 3.21
CA LEU A 43 -14.02 6.49 4.30
C LEU A 43 -14.94 5.94 5.38
N GLN A 44 -14.50 6.00 6.62
CA GLN A 44 -15.29 5.65 7.79
C GLN A 44 -15.14 6.72 8.86
N GLU A 45 -16.27 7.30 9.29
CA GLU A 45 -16.35 8.10 10.51
C GLU A 45 -16.46 7.17 11.72
N LEU A 46 -15.68 7.45 12.75
CA LEU A 46 -15.62 6.73 14.03
C LEU A 46 -15.94 7.73 15.15
N GLU A 47 -16.31 7.22 16.34
CA GLU A 47 -16.54 8.08 17.50
C GLU A 47 -15.31 8.86 17.95
N SER A 48 -14.11 8.41 17.57
CA SER A 48 -12.82 9.00 17.97
C SER A 48 -12.17 9.84 16.86
N GLY A 49 -12.71 9.85 15.64
CA GLY A 49 -12.07 10.46 14.48
C GLY A 49 -12.50 9.82 13.15
N SER A 50 -11.72 10.06 12.10
CA SER A 50 -12.05 9.60 10.74
C SER A 50 -10.92 8.73 10.17
N LEU A 51 -11.28 7.69 9.43
CA LEU A 51 -10.37 6.73 8.79
C LEU A 51 -10.55 6.75 7.26
N TRP A 52 -9.44 6.91 6.53
CA TRP A 52 -9.38 6.76 5.08
C TRP A 52 -8.53 5.56 4.71
N VAL A 53 -9.06 4.63 3.94
CA VAL A 53 -8.30 3.50 3.39
C VAL A 53 -8.26 3.62 1.88
N ARG A 54 -7.07 3.52 1.30
CA ARG A 54 -6.89 3.64 -0.16
C ARG A 54 -5.65 2.89 -0.62
N VAL A 55 -5.48 2.79 -1.93
CA VAL A 55 -4.27 2.22 -2.53
C VAL A 55 -3.05 3.08 -2.20
N MET A 56 -1.97 2.41 -1.79
CA MET A 56 -0.68 3.04 -1.49
C MET A 56 -0.11 3.73 -2.73
N ARG A 57 0.19 5.02 -2.60
CA ARG A 57 0.85 5.81 -3.64
C ARG A 57 2.37 5.74 -3.49
N ILE A 58 3.08 6.21 -4.51
CA ILE A 58 4.56 6.15 -4.51
C ILE A 58 5.16 7.04 -3.42
N GLU A 59 4.50 8.15 -3.10
CA GLU A 59 4.90 9.10 -2.06
C GLU A 59 4.74 8.52 -0.64
N GLU A 60 3.91 7.48 -0.49
CA GLU A 60 3.64 6.82 0.79
C GLU A 60 4.53 5.61 1.02
N MET A 61 5.31 5.20 0.01
CA MET A 61 6.14 4.02 0.06
C MET A 61 7.04 4.02 1.30
N ASP A 62 7.80 5.10 1.52
CA ASP A 62 8.82 5.11 2.58
C ASP A 62 8.21 5.07 3.99
N MET A 63 7.05 5.69 4.21
CA MET A 63 6.35 5.59 5.50
C MET A 63 5.75 4.19 5.71
N THR A 64 5.20 3.57 4.66
CA THR A 64 4.69 2.19 4.73
C THR A 64 5.82 1.19 4.97
N VAL A 65 6.98 1.40 4.33
CA VAL A 65 8.21 0.62 4.59
C VAL A 65 8.62 0.73 6.05
N GLY A 66 8.64 1.95 6.59
CA GLY A 66 8.99 2.18 8.00
C GLY A 66 8.07 1.42 8.95
N LEU A 67 6.76 1.52 8.73
CA LEU A 67 5.75 0.84 9.54
C LEU A 67 5.86 -0.69 9.48
N LEU A 68 5.99 -1.27 8.28
CA LEU A 68 6.15 -2.72 8.11
C LEU A 68 7.47 -3.23 8.67
N ALA A 69 8.58 -2.54 8.42
CA ALA A 69 9.88 -2.94 8.94
C ALA A 69 9.90 -2.94 10.47
N LEU A 70 9.33 -1.90 11.11
CA LEU A 70 9.20 -1.86 12.56
C LEU A 70 8.34 -3.03 13.06
N SER A 71 7.20 -3.28 12.43
CA SER A 71 6.30 -4.38 12.79
C SER A 71 6.96 -5.76 12.65
N PHE A 72 7.77 -5.98 11.60
CA PHE A 72 8.51 -7.23 11.41
C PHE A 72 9.64 -7.38 12.43
N ALA A 73 10.38 -6.31 12.72
CA ALA A 73 11.42 -6.34 13.74
C ALA A 73 10.84 -6.70 15.12
N GLU A 74 9.69 -6.11 15.49
CA GLU A 74 8.95 -6.47 16.70
C GLU A 74 8.54 -7.94 16.69
N SER A 75 7.93 -8.42 15.60
CA SER A 75 7.45 -9.80 15.49
C SER A 75 8.56 -10.85 15.49
N MET A 76 9.74 -10.52 14.97
CA MET A 76 10.90 -11.43 14.91
C MET A 76 11.85 -11.26 16.11
N LEU A 77 11.53 -10.38 17.07
CA LEU A 77 12.40 -10.02 18.21
C LEU A 77 13.81 -9.62 17.76
N MET A 78 13.93 -8.99 16.59
CA MET A 78 15.22 -8.59 16.02
C MET A 78 15.72 -7.30 16.67
N SER A 79 17.04 -7.15 16.77
CA SER A 79 17.62 -5.89 17.22
C SER A 79 17.36 -4.78 16.19
N LEU A 80 17.09 -3.57 16.68
CA LEU A 80 16.86 -2.38 15.85
C LEU A 80 18.08 -2.03 14.97
N GLN A 81 19.25 -2.60 15.23
CA GLN A 81 20.45 -2.42 14.39
C GLN A 81 20.26 -2.96 12.97
N TYR A 82 19.38 -3.95 12.78
CA TYR A 82 19.04 -4.49 11.45
C TYR A 82 17.93 -3.72 10.74
N GLU A 83 17.37 -2.67 11.35
CA GLU A 83 16.22 -1.95 10.82
C GLU A 83 16.49 -1.38 9.42
N ALA A 84 17.67 -0.82 9.17
CA ALA A 84 18.01 -0.27 7.85
C ALA A 84 18.00 -1.34 6.75
N LEU A 85 18.54 -2.53 7.04
CA LEU A 85 18.54 -3.65 6.11
C LEU A 85 17.12 -4.19 5.91
N LEU A 86 16.34 -4.29 6.98
CA LEU A 86 14.95 -4.74 6.91
C LEU A 86 14.09 -3.77 6.07
N ARG A 87 14.24 -2.45 6.28
CA ARG A 87 13.59 -1.43 5.45
C ARG A 87 13.95 -1.57 3.98
N PHE A 88 15.22 -1.89 3.66
CA PHE A 88 15.62 -2.15 2.28
C PHE A 88 14.84 -3.33 1.66
N PHE A 89 14.78 -4.47 2.35
CA PHE A 89 14.04 -5.64 1.86
C PHE A 89 12.53 -5.37 1.73
N VAL A 90 11.94 -4.70 2.72
CA VAL A 90 10.53 -4.31 2.68
C VAL A 90 10.25 -3.35 1.51
N LYS A 91 11.16 -2.42 1.21
CA LYS A 91 11.00 -1.50 0.08
C LYS A 91 11.03 -2.22 -1.25
N GLN A 92 11.98 -3.13 -1.46
CA GLN A 92 12.03 -3.95 -2.68
C GLN A 92 10.75 -4.79 -2.82
N TYR A 93 10.33 -5.43 -1.72
CA TYR A 93 9.08 -6.17 -1.67
C TYR A 93 7.88 -5.31 -2.11
N LEU A 94 7.68 -4.14 -1.52
CA LEU A 94 6.55 -3.28 -1.87
C LEU A 94 6.58 -2.75 -3.31
N ILE A 95 7.76 -2.54 -3.89
CA ILE A 95 7.90 -2.20 -5.32
C ILE A 95 7.35 -3.34 -6.18
N GLU A 96 7.73 -4.59 -5.90
CA GLU A 96 7.22 -5.77 -6.61
C GLU A 96 5.70 -5.95 -6.42
N ARG A 97 5.20 -5.67 -5.20
CA ARG A 97 3.76 -5.71 -4.92
C ARG A 97 2.99 -4.68 -5.73
N ARG A 98 3.50 -3.45 -5.84
CA ARG A 98 2.90 -2.41 -6.68
C ARG A 98 2.94 -2.77 -8.17
N ALA A 99 4.00 -3.44 -8.62
CA ALA A 99 4.10 -3.94 -9.99
C ALA A 99 3.12 -5.09 -10.31
N SER A 100 2.54 -5.71 -9.27
CA SER A 100 1.59 -6.82 -9.42
C SER A 100 0.12 -6.39 -9.61
N MET A 101 -0.15 -5.08 -9.63
CA MET A 101 -1.50 -4.56 -9.90
C MET A 101 -1.94 -4.94 -11.33
N PRO A 102 -3.19 -5.38 -11.56
CA PRO A 102 -4.35 -5.39 -10.67
C PRO A 102 -4.57 -6.69 -9.87
N HIS A 103 -3.57 -7.57 -9.79
CA HIS A 103 -3.70 -8.88 -9.13
C HIS A 103 -3.37 -8.85 -7.65
N ALA A 104 -2.67 -7.81 -7.20
CA ALA A 104 -2.48 -7.49 -5.80
C ALA A 104 -2.38 -5.98 -5.57
N VAL A 105 -2.57 -5.59 -4.33
CA VAL A 105 -2.57 -4.18 -3.91
C VAL A 105 -2.14 -4.07 -2.44
N THR A 106 -1.36 -3.03 -2.15
CA THR A 106 -1.13 -2.57 -0.78
C THR A 106 -2.09 -1.43 -0.50
N LEU A 107 -2.96 -1.62 0.49
CA LEU A 107 -3.84 -0.58 1.00
C LEU A 107 -3.22 0.06 2.23
N VAL A 108 -3.28 1.38 2.31
CA VAL A 108 -2.85 2.17 3.47
C VAL A 108 -4.04 2.85 4.10
N GLY A 109 -4.07 2.81 5.42
CA GLY A 109 -5.06 3.48 6.26
C GLY A 109 -4.45 4.74 6.86
N PHE A 110 -5.13 5.86 6.73
CA PHE A 110 -4.81 7.12 7.40
C PHE A 110 -5.89 7.45 8.41
N TYR A 111 -5.49 7.88 9.60
CA TYR A 111 -6.41 8.24 10.68
C TYR A 111 -6.20 9.69 11.07
N ARG A 112 -7.31 10.35 11.40
CA ARG A 112 -7.32 11.69 11.97
C ARG A 112 -8.20 11.66 13.21
N GLU A 113 -7.60 12.00 14.34
CA GLU A 113 -8.31 12.09 15.62
C GLU A 113 -9.21 13.33 15.65
N GLU A 114 -10.42 13.18 16.20
CA GLU A 114 -11.33 14.30 16.38
C GLU A 114 -10.82 15.27 17.45
N GLY A 115 -10.71 16.56 17.12
CA GLY A 115 -10.13 17.56 18.02
C GLY A 115 -8.62 17.42 18.25
N GLY A 116 -7.96 16.49 17.56
CA GLY A 116 -6.53 16.28 17.61
C GLY A 116 -5.74 17.45 17.01
N LYS A 117 -4.59 17.78 17.63
CA LYS A 117 -3.63 18.75 17.08
C LYS A 117 -2.78 18.16 15.95
N ARG A 118 -2.75 16.83 15.85
CA ARG A 118 -2.00 16.08 14.84
C ARG A 118 -2.82 16.00 13.56
N GLY A 119 -2.13 16.12 12.43
CA GLY A 119 -2.74 15.97 11.11
C GLY A 119 -3.17 14.53 10.86
N GLU A 120 -3.53 14.26 9.61
CA GLU A 120 -3.74 12.90 9.14
C GLU A 120 -2.43 12.09 9.23
N GLU A 121 -2.44 10.99 9.99
CA GLU A 121 -1.28 10.14 10.24
C GLU A 121 -1.51 8.74 9.65
N LEU A 122 -0.43 8.09 9.20
CA LEU A 122 -0.48 6.70 8.75
C LEU A 122 -0.88 5.81 9.93
N ALA A 123 -2.04 5.17 9.82
CA ALA A 123 -2.65 4.35 10.85
C ALA A 123 -2.37 2.86 10.66
N GLY A 124 -2.18 2.43 9.41
CA GLY A 124 -1.98 1.01 9.13
C GLY A 124 -1.79 0.71 7.66
N THR A 125 -1.48 -0.53 7.37
CA THR A 125 -1.39 -1.08 6.02
C THR A 125 -1.87 -2.52 6.00
N VAL A 126 -2.39 -2.94 4.85
CA VAL A 126 -2.73 -4.33 4.57
C VAL A 126 -2.44 -4.63 3.10
N GLU A 127 -1.90 -5.80 2.84
CA GLU A 127 -1.74 -6.29 1.49
C GLU A 127 -2.90 -7.23 1.14
N VAL A 128 -3.48 -7.03 -0.05
CA VAL A 128 -4.55 -7.85 -0.58
C VAL A 128 -4.08 -8.49 -1.89
N CYS A 129 -4.14 -9.81 -1.95
CA CYS A 129 -3.94 -10.58 -3.17
C CYS A 129 -5.30 -11.04 -3.67
N PHE A 130 -5.55 -10.95 -4.97
CA PHE A 130 -6.85 -11.32 -5.54
C PHE A 130 -6.85 -12.69 -6.20
N ASP A 131 -5.71 -13.12 -6.74
CA ASP A 131 -5.59 -14.36 -7.49
C ASP A 131 -4.13 -14.88 -7.49
N LYS A 132 -3.90 -16.00 -8.19
CA LYS A 132 -2.60 -16.67 -8.25
C LYS A 132 -1.47 -15.81 -8.85
N ARG A 133 -1.77 -14.78 -9.64
CA ARG A 133 -0.75 -13.89 -10.25
C ARG A 133 -0.32 -12.81 -9.29
N GLY A 134 -1.21 -12.42 -8.39
CA GLY A 134 -0.91 -11.52 -7.29
C GLY A 134 -0.32 -12.26 -6.10
N ALA A 135 -0.37 -13.59 -6.05
CA ALA A 135 0.10 -14.35 -4.91
C ALA A 135 1.59 -14.09 -4.61
N ASN A 136 1.91 -14.01 -3.32
CA ASN A 136 3.29 -13.99 -2.85
C ASN A 136 3.95 -15.33 -3.21
N ALA A 137 5.22 -15.30 -3.61
CA ALA A 137 5.99 -16.51 -3.96
C ALA A 137 6.11 -17.49 -2.78
N SER A 138 6.15 -16.96 -1.56
CA SER A 138 6.23 -17.72 -0.32
C SER A 138 5.24 -17.13 0.70
N PRO A 139 3.92 -17.40 0.55
CA PRO A 139 2.94 -16.86 1.46
C PRO A 139 3.13 -17.45 2.86
N PRO A 140 2.83 -16.69 3.93
CA PRO A 140 2.84 -17.23 5.29
C PRO A 140 1.80 -18.36 5.40
N THR A 141 2.05 -19.31 6.30
CA THR A 141 1.09 -20.37 6.59
C THR A 141 -0.09 -19.82 7.41
N PRO A 142 -1.32 -20.30 7.18
CA PRO A 142 -1.73 -21.32 6.21
C PRO A 142 -1.74 -20.82 4.76
N THR A 143 -1.40 -21.71 3.82
CA THR A 143 -1.41 -21.39 2.39
C THR A 143 -2.84 -21.09 1.92
N PRO A 144 -3.09 -19.95 1.25
CA PRO A 144 -4.41 -19.63 0.75
C PRO A 144 -4.86 -20.63 -0.32
N PRO A 145 -6.18 -20.89 -0.47
CA PRO A 145 -6.70 -21.69 -1.57
C PRO A 145 -6.25 -21.14 -2.93
N ARG A 146 -6.04 -22.05 -3.89
CA ARG A 146 -5.53 -21.67 -5.21
C ARG A 146 -6.50 -20.71 -5.90
N ASN A 147 -5.95 -19.60 -6.40
CA ASN A 147 -6.71 -18.59 -7.14
C ASN A 147 -7.85 -17.93 -6.33
N SER A 148 -7.69 -17.86 -5.01
CA SER A 148 -8.61 -17.17 -4.11
C SER A 148 -7.96 -15.91 -3.53
N PRO A 149 -8.77 -14.88 -3.22
CA PRO A 149 -8.26 -13.69 -2.57
C PRO A 149 -7.85 -13.98 -1.12
N TYR A 150 -6.84 -13.25 -0.65
CA TYR A 150 -6.39 -13.32 0.74
C TYR A 150 -5.71 -12.00 1.16
N ILE A 151 -5.59 -11.80 2.47
CA ILE A 151 -4.86 -10.69 3.06
C ILE A 151 -3.59 -11.18 3.73
N CYS A 152 -2.51 -10.41 3.65
CA CYS A 152 -1.26 -10.67 4.36
C CYS A 152 -0.54 -9.36 4.72
N ASN A 153 0.61 -9.48 5.40
CA ASN A 153 1.49 -8.35 5.73
C ASN A 153 0.75 -7.11 6.21
N MET A 154 -0.14 -7.30 7.19
CA MET A 154 -0.92 -6.23 7.77
C MET A 154 -0.25 -5.72 9.04
N THR A 155 -0.36 -4.42 9.28
CA THR A 155 0.07 -3.83 10.54
C THR A 155 -0.69 -2.54 10.80
N VAL A 156 -0.89 -2.23 12.07
CA VAL A 156 -1.49 -0.98 12.57
C VAL A 156 -0.41 -0.28 13.38
N THR A 157 -0.35 1.04 13.32
CA THR A 157 0.58 1.84 14.14
C THR A 157 0.31 1.56 15.62
N LYS A 158 1.37 1.39 16.41
CA LYS A 158 1.30 0.79 17.74
C LYS A 158 0.38 1.53 18.70
N GLU A 159 0.35 2.85 18.59
CA GLU A 159 -0.46 3.76 19.39
C GLU A 159 -1.97 3.63 19.11
N LEU A 160 -2.34 3.03 17.98
CA LEU A 160 -3.73 2.80 17.55
C LEU A 160 -4.16 1.33 17.74
N ARG A 161 -3.29 0.47 18.30
CA ARG A 161 -3.63 -0.90 18.69
C ARG A 161 -4.34 -0.88 20.05
N ARG A 162 -5.28 -1.81 20.26
CA ARG A 162 -6.01 -1.97 21.53
C ARG A 162 -5.14 -2.53 22.64
#